data_AF-S2FJW9-F1
#
_entry.id   AF-S2FJW9-F1
#
_cell.length_a   1.000
_cell.length_b   1.000
_cell.length_c   1.000
_cell.angle_alpha   90.00
_cell.angle_beta   90.00
_cell.angle_gamma   90.00
#
_symmetry.space_group_name_H-M   'P 1'
#
loop_
_entity.id
_entity.type
_entity.pdbx_description
1 polymer ?
#
loop_
_entity_poly.entity_id
_entity_poly.type
_entity_poly.pdbx_seq_one_letter_code
_entity_poly.pdbx_strand_id
1 'polypeptide(L)'
;MKQDKKWKEQVKSILTDYKEGRIQGLLTQNGLAQQVAVSRQTLWRDEEIRSLYADTQTYLKDVKKAGRKNSNARIFSLETQLENARAENNRLIQIIIKAAQLMTEDAIDPRRYFNDATT
;
A
#
# COMPACT_ATOMS: atom_id res chain seq x y z
N MET A 1 -1.02 -11.32 43.46
CA MET A 1 0.15 -11.72 42.64
C MET A 1 -0.17 -12.54 41.38
N LYS A 2 -1.15 -13.48 41.36
CA LYS A 2 -1.45 -14.27 40.14
C LYS A 2 -2.08 -13.45 39.00
N GLN A 3 -2.92 -12.46 39.34
CA GLN A 3 -3.60 -11.61 38.37
C GLN A 3 -2.65 -10.64 37.66
N ASP A 4 -1.66 -10.11 38.40
CA ASP A 4 -0.66 -9.19 37.85
C ASP A 4 0.23 -9.82 36.79
N LYS A 5 0.49 -11.12 36.91
CA LYS A 5 1.30 -11.86 35.94
C LYS A 5 0.54 -12.12 34.65
N LYS A 6 -0.76 -12.41 34.77
CA LYS A 6 -1.62 -12.79 33.64
C LYS A 6 -1.85 -11.65 32.63
N TRP A 7 -2.15 -10.44 33.10
CA TRP A 7 -2.36 -9.32 32.18
C TRP A 7 -1.05 -8.89 31.50
N LYS A 8 0.09 -8.96 32.20
CA LYS A 8 1.41 -8.63 31.62
C LYS A 8 1.78 -9.58 30.49
N GLU A 9 1.61 -10.88 30.70
CA GLU A 9 1.84 -11.89 29.66
C GLU A 9 0.93 -11.65 28.45
N GLN A 10 -0.34 -11.31 28.70
CA GLN A 10 -1.29 -10.99 27.63
C GLN A 10 -0.88 -9.74 26.84
N VAL A 11 -0.42 -8.67 27.51
CA VAL A 11 0.12 -7.47 26.83
C VAL A 11 1.32 -7.83 25.96
N LYS A 12 2.26 -8.63 26.48
CA LYS A 12 3.44 -9.06 25.73
C LYS A 12 3.06 -9.85 24.47
N SER A 13 2.08 -10.75 24.60
CA SER A 13 1.53 -11.50 23.45
C SER A 13 0.95 -10.55 22.40
N ILE A 14 0.07 -9.64 22.80
CA ILE A 14 -0.56 -8.68 21.88
C ILE A 14 0.48 -7.82 21.16
N LEU A 15 1.46 -7.29 21.88
CA LEU A 15 2.53 -6.47 21.28
C LEU A 15 3.38 -7.29 20.30
N THR A 16 3.58 -8.57 20.57
CA THR A 16 4.27 -9.50 19.66
C THR A 16 3.43 -9.73 18.39
N ASP A 17 2.13 -9.97 18.54
CA ASP A 17 1.22 -10.13 17.40
C ASP A 17 1.15 -8.88 16.50
N TYR A 18 1.30 -7.68 17.08
CA TYR A 18 1.47 -6.44 16.31
C TYR A 18 2.79 -6.41 15.52
N LYS A 19 3.91 -6.85 16.11
CA LYS A 19 5.21 -6.93 15.40
C LYS A 19 5.20 -7.98 14.29
N GLU A 20 4.52 -9.09 14.51
CA GLU A 20 4.38 -10.17 13.52
C GLU A 20 3.30 -9.89 12.46
N GLY A 21 2.59 -8.76 12.56
CA GLY A 21 1.57 -8.33 11.59
C GLY A 21 0.26 -9.12 11.64
N ARG A 22 0.05 -9.94 12.68
CA ARG A 22 -1.20 -10.70 12.89
C ARG A 22 -2.38 -9.80 13.27
N ILE A 23 -2.10 -8.68 13.94
CA ILE A 23 -3.09 -7.66 14.27
C ILE A 23 -2.90 -6.46 13.35
N GLN A 24 -3.93 -6.16 12.56
CA GLN A 24 -3.98 -4.97 11.72
C GLN A 24 -4.73 -3.85 12.44
N GLY A 25 -4.13 -2.66 12.50
CA GLY A 25 -4.75 -1.49 13.11
C GLY A 25 -3.76 -0.57 13.80
N LEU A 26 -4.27 0.52 14.36
CA LEU A 26 -3.46 1.46 15.14
C LEU A 26 -3.26 0.91 16.56
N LEU A 27 -2.04 0.61 16.95
CA LEU A 27 -1.71 0.34 18.34
C LEU A 27 -1.92 1.63 19.14
N THR A 28 -2.89 1.64 20.06
CA THR A 28 -3.16 2.79 20.95
C THR A 28 -3.09 2.35 22.42
N GLN A 29 -2.71 3.27 23.30
CA GLN A 29 -2.59 2.98 24.73
C GLN A 29 -3.94 2.59 25.35
N ASN A 30 -5.01 3.28 24.95
CA ASN A 30 -6.36 2.99 25.42
C ASN A 30 -6.88 1.65 24.86
N GLY A 31 -6.63 1.37 23.58
CA GLY A 31 -7.06 0.10 22.97
C GLY A 31 -6.35 -1.10 23.59
N LEU A 32 -5.04 -0.99 23.86
CA LEU A 32 -4.28 -2.03 24.55
C LEU A 32 -4.82 -2.28 25.97
N ALA A 33 -5.07 -1.21 26.73
CA ALA A 33 -5.65 -1.30 28.07
C ALA A 33 -7.04 -1.97 28.07
N GLN A 34 -7.89 -1.63 27.09
CA GLN A 34 -9.20 -2.27 26.91
C GLN A 34 -9.07 -3.78 26.60
N GLN A 35 -8.15 -4.17 25.72
CA GLN A 35 -7.95 -5.57 25.32
C GLN A 35 -7.51 -6.47 26.48
N VAL A 36 -6.72 -5.95 27.41
CA VAL A 36 -6.27 -6.69 28.60
C VAL A 36 -7.11 -6.42 29.85
N ALA A 37 -8.21 -5.67 29.71
CA ALA A 37 -9.17 -5.36 30.77
C ALA A 37 -8.53 -4.78 32.04
N VAL A 38 -7.53 -3.90 31.88
CA VAL A 38 -6.93 -3.15 33.00
C VAL A 38 -6.97 -1.64 32.74
N SER A 39 -6.85 -0.85 33.81
CA SER A 39 -6.75 0.59 33.65
C SER A 39 -5.45 0.97 32.92
N ARG A 40 -5.50 2.05 32.13
CA ARG A 40 -4.31 2.61 31.49
C ARG A 40 -3.23 2.98 32.51
N GLN A 41 -3.60 3.49 33.68
CA GLN A 41 -2.63 3.80 34.74
C GLN A 41 -1.87 2.56 35.22
N THR A 42 -2.57 1.43 35.41
CA THR A 42 -1.95 0.16 35.81
C THR A 42 -0.90 -0.29 34.79
N LEU A 43 -1.24 -0.21 33.51
CA LEU A 43 -0.41 -0.70 32.41
C LEU A 43 0.83 0.21 32.20
N TRP A 44 0.72 1.51 32.54
CA TRP A 44 1.79 2.51 32.39
C TRP A 44 2.64 2.73 33.65
N ARG A 45 2.26 2.16 34.79
CA ARG A 45 3.13 2.11 35.97
C ARG A 45 4.25 1.08 35.81
N ASP A 46 4.05 0.10 34.94
CA ASP A 46 5.05 -0.91 34.62
C ASP A 46 6.06 -0.37 33.58
N GLU A 47 7.34 -0.35 33.94
CA GLU A 47 8.41 0.14 33.06
C GLU A 47 8.68 -0.81 31.89
N GLU A 48 8.67 -2.13 32.14
CA GLU A 48 8.93 -3.13 31.11
C GLU A 48 7.89 -3.02 29.99
N ILE A 49 6.63 -2.87 30.37
CA ILE A 49 5.53 -2.75 29.42
C ILE A 49 5.60 -1.42 28.64
N ARG A 50 5.98 -0.31 29.29
CA ARG A 50 6.16 0.97 28.60
C ARG A 50 7.29 0.91 27.58
N SER A 51 8.43 0.34 27.94
CA SER A 51 9.56 0.14 27.02
C SER A 51 9.15 -0.74 25.84
N LEU A 52 8.51 -1.88 26.09
CA LEU A 52 8.06 -2.78 25.02
C LEU A 52 7.04 -2.12 24.09
N TYR A 53 6.13 -1.31 24.64
CA TYR A 53 5.16 -0.54 23.84
C TYR A 53 5.87 0.48 22.94
N ALA A 54 6.84 1.22 23.48
CA ALA A 54 7.60 2.21 22.72
C ALA A 54 8.40 1.56 21.58
N ASP A 55 9.06 0.43 21.85
CA ASP A 55 9.81 -0.33 20.84
C ASP A 55 8.88 -0.83 19.73
N THR A 56 7.70 -1.33 20.10
CA THR A 56 6.69 -1.79 19.14
C THR A 56 6.18 -0.64 18.27
N GLN A 57 5.95 0.55 18.85
CA GLN A 57 5.57 1.75 18.09
C GLN A 57 6.64 2.18 17.10
N THR A 58 7.91 2.16 17.49
CA THR A 58 9.04 2.49 16.60
C THR A 58 9.12 1.51 15.45
N TYR A 59 9.09 0.21 15.73
CA TYR A 59 9.06 -0.84 14.70
C TYR A 59 7.92 -0.64 13.68
N LEU A 60 6.69 -0.41 14.15
CA LEU A 60 5.54 -0.20 13.28
C LEU A 60 5.67 1.06 12.41
N LYS A 61 6.31 2.13 12.91
CA LYS A 61 6.59 3.34 12.13
C LYS A 61 7.59 3.06 11.01
N ASP A 62 8.65 2.32 11.30
CA ASP A 62 9.69 2.00 10.33
C ASP A 62 9.18 1.07 9.23
N VAL A 63 8.38 0.06 9.59
CA VAL A 63 7.69 -0.80 8.61
C VAL A 63 6.78 0.02 7.69
N LYS A 64 5.98 0.95 8.24
CA LYS A 64 5.15 1.85 7.42
C LYS A 64 5.98 2.74 6.50
N LYS A 65 7.13 3.23 6.96
CA LYS A 65 8.05 4.05 6.16
C LYS A 65 8.66 3.25 5.01
N ALA A 66 9.08 2.00 5.26
CA ALA A 66 9.57 1.10 4.23
C ALA A 66 8.50 0.79 3.17
N GLY A 67 7.27 0.49 3.61
CA GLY A 67 6.13 0.28 2.71
C GLY A 67 5.86 1.48 1.80
N ARG A 68 5.87 2.71 2.34
CA ARG A 68 5.69 3.94 1.53
C ARG A 68 6.79 4.14 0.49
N LYS A 69 8.05 3.86 0.83
CA LYS A 69 9.16 3.93 -0.14
C LYS A 69 8.94 2.96 -1.30
N ASN A 70 8.47 1.74 -1.01
CA ASN A 70 8.11 0.76 -2.05
C ASN A 70 6.95 1.27 -2.92
N SER A 71 5.90 1.82 -2.32
CA SER A 71 4.78 2.40 -3.07
C SER A 71 5.20 3.52 -4.02
N ASN A 72 6.08 4.44 -3.60
CA ASN A 72 6.54 5.53 -4.46
C ASN A 72 7.34 5.02 -5.67
N ALA A 73 8.21 4.01 -5.48
CA ALA A 73 8.93 3.38 -6.57
C ALA A 73 7.98 2.69 -7.56
N ARG A 74 6.93 2.02 -7.04
CA ARG A 74 5.89 1.40 -7.86
C ARG A 74 5.07 2.44 -8.63
N ILE A 75 4.69 3.55 -8.00
CA ILE A 75 3.97 4.66 -8.66
C ILE A 75 4.81 5.20 -9.82
N PHE A 76 6.07 5.52 -9.57
CA PHE A 76 6.98 6.03 -10.60
C PHE A 76 7.13 5.04 -11.78
N SER A 77 7.25 3.75 -11.49
CA SER A 77 7.29 2.71 -12.54
C SER A 77 6.01 2.66 -13.36
N LEU A 78 4.83 2.77 -12.72
CA LEU A 78 3.54 2.79 -13.41
C LEU A 78 3.35 4.06 -14.24
N GLU A 79 3.77 5.21 -13.74
CA GLU A 79 3.75 6.48 -14.48
C GLU A 79 4.64 6.40 -15.72
N THR A 80 5.83 5.81 -15.60
CA THR A 80 6.75 5.58 -16.73
C THR A 80 6.13 4.65 -17.78
N GLN A 81 5.49 3.56 -17.34
CA GLN A 81 4.79 2.64 -18.24
C GLN A 81 3.62 3.31 -18.96
N LEU A 82 2.85 4.15 -18.26
CA LEU A 82 1.74 4.90 -18.83
C LEU A 82 2.24 5.87 -19.92
N GLU A 83 3.33 6.59 -19.65
CA GLU A 83 3.91 7.52 -20.61
C GLU A 83 4.42 6.80 -21.86
N ASN A 84 5.13 5.68 -21.69
CA ASN A 84 5.56 4.85 -22.81
C ASN A 84 4.38 4.33 -23.64
N ALA A 85 3.30 3.88 -22.98
CA ALA A 85 2.12 3.40 -23.67
C ALA A 85 1.41 4.53 -24.46
N ARG A 86 1.38 5.75 -23.92
CA ARG A 86 0.84 6.93 -24.62
C ARG A 86 1.69 7.30 -25.82
N ALA A 87 3.01 7.31 -25.68
CA ALA A 87 3.92 7.59 -26.78
C ALA A 87 3.76 6.56 -27.91
N GLU A 88 3.66 5.27 -27.57
CA GLU A 88 3.45 4.22 -28.56
C GLU A 88 2.07 4.32 -29.22
N ASN A 89 1.02 4.62 -28.47
CA ASN A 89 -0.31 4.85 -29.03
C ASN A 89 -0.31 6.01 -30.04
N ASN A 90 0.33 7.13 -29.69
CA ASN A 90 0.49 8.26 -30.60
C ASN A 90 1.28 7.88 -31.87
N ARG A 91 2.35 7.09 -31.73
CA ARG A 91 3.13 6.58 -32.86
C ARG A 91 2.26 5.70 -33.78
N LEU A 92 1.47 4.79 -33.22
CA LEU A 92 0.56 3.93 -33.97
C LEU A 92 -0.52 4.74 -34.71
N ILE A 93 -1.10 5.74 -34.05
CA ILE A 93 -2.06 6.66 -34.69
C ILE A 93 -1.42 7.36 -35.89
N GLN A 94 -0.20 7.89 -35.77
CA GLN A 94 0.49 8.53 -36.88
C GLN A 94 0.76 7.56 -38.05
N ILE A 95 1.13 6.31 -37.75
CA ILE A 95 1.31 5.28 -38.76
C ILE A 95 0.00 4.99 -39.49
N ILE A 96 -1.11 4.85 -38.77
CA ILE A 96 -2.44 4.63 -39.34
C ILE A 96 -2.85 5.80 -40.25
N ILE A 97 -2.66 7.04 -39.79
CA ILE A 97 -2.96 8.24 -40.58
C ILE A 97 -2.15 8.23 -41.88
N LYS A 98 -0.84 7.95 -41.81
CA LYS A 98 0.02 7.92 -42.99
C LYS A 98 -0.35 6.80 -43.96
N ALA A 99 -0.70 5.62 -43.44
CA ALA A 99 -1.16 4.51 -44.27
C ALA A 99 -2.47 4.87 -44.99
N ALA A 100 -3.43 5.49 -44.30
CA ALA A 100 -4.68 5.93 -44.90
C ALA A 100 -4.48 7.02 -45.97
N GLN A 101 -3.51 7.92 -45.78
CA GLN A 101 -3.12 8.90 -46.80
C GLN A 101 -2.62 8.21 -48.08
N LEU A 102 -1.66 7.28 -47.95
CA LEU A 102 -1.11 6.53 -49.10
C LEU A 102 -2.19 5.73 -49.83
N MET A 103 -3.09 5.08 -49.10
CA MET A 103 -4.22 4.36 -49.71
C MET A 103 -5.13 5.31 -50.51
N THR A 104 -5.38 6.51 -49.99
CA THR A 104 -6.18 7.52 -50.70
C THR A 104 -5.47 8.00 -51.98
N GLU A 105 -4.15 8.18 -51.95
CA GLU A 105 -3.33 8.49 -53.12
C GLU A 105 -3.44 7.38 -54.19
N ASP A 106 -3.52 6.12 -53.77
CA ASP A 106 -3.74 4.95 -54.63
C ASP A 106 -5.23 4.75 -55.04
N ALA A 107 -6.10 5.72 -54.78
CA ALA A 107 -7.55 5.67 -55.01
C ALA A 107 -8.28 4.52 -54.28
N ILE A 108 -7.69 4.03 -53.18
CA ILE A 108 -8.27 3.04 -52.28
C ILE A 108 -8.90 3.77 -51.09
N ASP A 109 -10.20 3.54 -50.83
CA ASP A 109 -10.89 4.10 -49.67
C ASP A 109 -10.43 3.43 -48.35
N PRO A 110 -9.72 4.14 -47.45
CA PRO A 110 -9.18 3.57 -46.21
C PRO A 110 -10.27 3.19 -45.20
N ARG A 111 -11.46 3.81 -45.27
CA ARG A 111 -12.57 3.56 -44.33
C ARG A 111 -13.09 2.13 -44.42
N ARG A 112 -12.86 1.45 -45.54
CA ARG A 112 -13.21 0.03 -45.73
C ARG A 112 -12.36 -0.92 -44.89
N TYR A 113 -11.20 -0.48 -44.40
CA TYR A 113 -10.21 -1.29 -43.70
C TYR A 113 -10.07 -0.90 -42.23
N PHE A 114 -10.22 0.40 -41.94
CA PHE A 114 -10.29 0.92 -40.57
C PHE A 114 -11.77 1.10 -40.21
N ASN A 115 -12.47 0.00 -39.94
CA ASN A 115 -13.84 0.06 -39.44
C ASN A 115 -13.89 0.77 -38.08
N ASP A 116 -14.94 1.55 -37.86
CA ASP A 116 -15.27 2.18 -36.58
C ASP A 116 -15.40 1.08 -35.51
N ALA A 117 -14.43 1.02 -34.58
CA ALA A 117 -14.44 0.09 -33.45
C ALA A 117 -15.39 0.57 -32.32
N THR A 118 -16.46 1.26 -32.67
CA THR A 118 -17.40 1.90 -31.73
C THR A 118 -18.53 0.96 -31.27
N THR A 119 -18.35 -0.36 -31.38
CA THR A 119 -19.25 -1.38 -30.79
C THR A 119 -18.54 -2.09 -29.66
#